data_AF-A0A961NFP9-F1
#
_entry.id   AF-A0A961NFP9-F1
#
_cell.length_a   1.000
_cell.length_b   1.000
_cell.length_c   1.000
_cell.angle_alpha   90.00
_cell.angle_beta   90.00
_cell.angle_gamma   90.00
#
_symmetry.space_group_name_H-M   'P 1'
#
loop_
_entity.id
_entity.type
_entity.pdbx_description
1 polymer ?
#
loop_
_entity_poly.entity_id
_entity_poly.type
_entity_poly.pdbx_seq_one_letter_code
_entity_poly.pdbx_strand_id
1 'polypeptide(L)'
;MKLIVMYFVLALACLQTACANQIKSSDESDQSEQDALLLLSLYAWTRGWEMTGQWSSEFNTTITINETAWREDGSFPNRFSILGFNDYENTVYYFTDADSSFNQGKYGKIVYTTPINGQAYYCQVVFDAATLEEAQGSTAVANTDNPKAGGSCGIGTFTTITKVQG
;
A
#
# COMPACT_ATOMS: atom_id res chain seq x y z
N MET A 1 4.08 -18.10 -14.76
CA MET A 1 2.69 -17.72 -14.38
C MET A 1 2.23 -16.36 -14.92
N LYS A 2 3.12 -15.49 -15.42
CA LYS A 2 2.74 -14.18 -16.00
C LYS A 2 2.06 -14.25 -17.39
N LEU A 3 2.36 -15.27 -18.21
CA LEU A 3 1.79 -15.38 -19.56
C LEU A 3 0.30 -15.79 -19.58
N ILE A 4 -0.14 -16.61 -18.61
CA ILE A 4 -1.51 -17.18 -18.62
C ILE A 4 -2.55 -16.12 -18.25
N VAL A 5 -2.20 -15.18 -17.37
CA VAL A 5 -3.09 -14.08 -16.94
C VAL A 5 -3.25 -13.03 -18.05
N MET A 6 -2.18 -12.79 -18.84
CA MET A 6 -2.22 -11.84 -19.97
C MET A 6 -3.18 -12.30 -21.08
N TYR A 7 -3.27 -13.62 -21.33
CA TYR A 7 -4.23 -14.19 -22.28
C TYR A 7 -5.68 -14.07 -21.80
N PHE A 8 -5.93 -14.20 -20.50
CA PHE A 8 -7.27 -14.07 -19.93
C PHE A 8 -7.79 -12.63 -20.04
N VAL A 9 -6.93 -11.63 -19.81
CA VAL A 9 -7.30 -10.20 -19.94
C VAL A 9 -7.51 -9.82 -21.42
N LEU A 10 -6.69 -10.31 -22.34
CA LEU A 10 -6.92 -10.09 -23.78
C LEU A 10 -8.24 -10.72 -24.26
N ALA A 11 -8.55 -11.93 -23.79
CA ALA A 11 -9.78 -12.61 -24.13
C ALA A 11 -11.02 -11.88 -23.57
N LEU A 12 -10.94 -11.35 -22.36
CA LEU A 12 -12.03 -10.57 -21.74
C LEU A 12 -12.24 -9.22 -22.44
N ALA A 13 -11.15 -8.55 -22.86
CA ALA A 13 -11.22 -7.32 -23.66
C ALA A 13 -11.87 -7.56 -25.02
N CYS A 14 -11.51 -8.65 -25.72
CA CYS A 14 -12.16 -9.03 -26.98
C CYS A 14 -13.65 -9.37 -26.81
N LEU A 15 -14.04 -9.97 -25.67
CA LEU A 15 -15.44 -10.28 -25.38
C LEU A 15 -16.28 -9.00 -25.25
N GLN A 16 -15.72 -7.93 -24.67
CA GLN A 16 -16.40 -6.64 -24.59
C GLN A 16 -16.48 -5.92 -25.94
N THR A 17 -15.44 -6.02 -26.79
CA THR A 17 -15.49 -5.44 -28.14
C THR A 17 -16.53 -6.13 -29.05
N ALA A 18 -16.74 -7.44 -28.89
CA ALA A 18 -17.74 -8.18 -29.65
C ALA A 18 -19.19 -7.86 -29.22
N CYS A 19 -19.43 -7.59 -27.94
CA CYS A 19 -20.75 -7.20 -27.43
C CYS A 19 -21.09 -5.71 -27.69
N ALA A 20 -20.10 -4.84 -27.80
CA ALA A 20 -20.29 -3.41 -28.07
C ALA A 20 -20.87 -3.12 -29.46
N ASN A 21 -20.72 -4.03 -30.44
CA ASN A 21 -21.18 -3.81 -31.81
C ASN A 21 -22.70 -4.02 -32.02
N GLN A 22 -23.49 -4.16 -30.94
CA GLN A 22 -24.96 -4.20 -30.97
C GLN A 22 -25.63 -3.03 -30.26
N ILE A 23 -24.88 -2.14 -29.61
CA ILE A 23 -25.43 -0.93 -28.97
C ILE A 23 -25.05 0.27 -29.83
N LYS A 24 -25.94 0.62 -30.78
CA LYS A 24 -25.87 1.90 -31.48
C LYS A 24 -26.01 3.03 -30.46
N SER A 25 -24.89 3.69 -30.18
CA SER A 25 -24.69 5.13 -30.00
C SER A 25 -25.92 5.97 -29.60
N SER A 26 -25.84 6.53 -28.40
CA SER A 26 -25.99 7.97 -28.17
C SER A 26 -25.13 8.36 -26.96
N ASP A 27 -24.32 9.40 -27.13
CA ASP A 27 -23.44 10.06 -26.14
C ASP A 27 -21.96 9.62 -26.10
N GLU A 28 -21.15 10.34 -26.89
CA GLU A 28 -19.68 10.27 -26.93
C GLU A 28 -19.00 10.75 -25.62
N SER A 29 -19.73 11.36 -24.68
CA SER A 29 -19.16 11.81 -23.39
C SER A 29 -18.76 10.65 -22.47
N ASP A 30 -19.57 9.59 -22.45
CA ASP A 30 -19.47 8.54 -21.42
C ASP A 30 -18.34 7.55 -21.71
N GLN A 31 -17.97 7.41 -22.98
CA GLN A 31 -16.84 6.57 -23.39
C GLN A 31 -15.51 7.14 -22.91
N SER A 32 -15.37 8.47 -22.89
CA SER A 32 -14.13 9.13 -22.45
C SER A 32 -13.85 8.96 -20.96
N GLU A 33 -14.90 8.87 -20.14
CA GLU A 33 -14.77 8.63 -18.69
C GLU A 33 -14.39 7.17 -18.38
N GLN A 34 -14.99 6.22 -19.10
CA GLN A 34 -14.63 4.80 -18.94
C GLN A 34 -13.21 4.51 -19.43
N ASP A 35 -12.79 5.13 -20.53
CA ASP A 35 -11.42 5.02 -21.02
C ASP A 35 -10.41 5.67 -20.03
N ALA A 36 -10.78 6.78 -19.39
CA ALA A 36 -9.97 7.39 -18.33
C ALA A 36 -9.85 6.48 -17.09
N LEU A 37 -10.93 5.82 -16.67
CA LEU A 37 -10.92 4.85 -15.56
C LEU A 37 -10.08 3.61 -15.87
N LEU A 38 -10.14 3.10 -17.12
CA LEU A 38 -9.30 2.01 -17.59
C LEU A 38 -7.83 2.42 -17.61
N LEU A 39 -7.50 3.62 -18.08
CA LEU A 39 -6.12 4.13 -18.07
C LEU A 39 -5.61 4.36 -16.64
N LEU A 40 -6.43 4.93 -15.75
CA LEU A 40 -6.07 5.14 -14.34
C LEU A 40 -5.83 3.82 -13.61
N SER A 41 -6.70 2.82 -13.83
CA SER A 41 -6.50 1.50 -13.25
C SER A 41 -5.23 0.85 -13.79
N LEU A 42 -5.01 0.80 -15.12
CA LEU A 42 -3.78 0.28 -15.71
C LEU A 42 -2.52 1.00 -15.19
N TYR A 43 -2.61 2.30 -14.91
CA TYR A 43 -1.52 3.08 -14.33
C TYR A 43 -1.25 2.70 -12.88
N ALA A 44 -2.29 2.48 -12.07
CA ALA A 44 -2.16 1.96 -10.71
C ALA A 44 -1.57 0.54 -10.70
N TRP A 45 -1.94 -0.33 -11.65
CA TRP A 45 -1.42 -1.70 -11.74
C TRP A 45 0.04 -1.80 -12.24
N THR A 46 0.55 -0.79 -12.93
CA THR A 46 1.92 -0.79 -13.47
C THR A 46 2.93 -0.10 -12.55
N ARG A 47 2.46 0.77 -11.66
CA ARG A 47 3.26 1.35 -10.59
C ARG A 47 3.16 0.44 -9.38
N GLY A 48 4.12 -0.48 -9.25
CA GLY A 48 4.27 -1.28 -8.03
C GLY A 48 4.20 -0.39 -6.78
N TRP A 49 3.84 -0.98 -5.64
CA TRP A 49 3.51 -0.27 -4.40
C TRP A 49 4.45 0.92 -4.11
N GLU A 50 3.89 2.12 -3.94
CA GLU A 50 4.65 3.39 -3.90
C GLU A 50 5.69 3.50 -2.77
N MET A 51 5.46 2.75 -1.70
CA MET A 51 6.38 2.66 -0.57
C MET A 51 7.59 1.76 -0.86
N THR A 52 7.59 0.99 -1.95
CA THR A 52 8.72 0.13 -2.32
C THR A 52 9.99 0.95 -2.50
N GLY A 53 11.07 0.51 -1.86
CA GLY A 53 12.39 1.14 -1.92
C GLY A 53 13.14 1.11 -0.59
N GLN A 54 14.25 1.83 -0.56
CA GLN A 54 15.02 2.09 0.65
C GLN A 54 14.72 3.49 1.17
N TRP A 55 14.60 3.60 2.48
CA TRP A 55 14.25 4.81 3.20
C TRP A 55 15.17 4.99 4.42
N SER A 56 15.34 6.22 4.85
CA SER A 56 15.94 6.57 6.13
C SER A 56 14.86 7.18 7.01
N SER A 57 14.75 6.73 8.25
CA SER A 57 13.87 7.38 9.23
C SER A 57 14.56 8.58 9.89
N GLU A 58 13.78 9.39 10.60
CA GLU A 58 14.29 10.46 11.48
C GLU A 58 15.14 9.95 12.67
N PHE A 59 15.10 8.64 12.93
CA PHE A 59 15.92 7.98 13.96
C PHE A 59 17.22 7.39 13.38
N ASN A 60 17.57 7.74 12.14
CA ASN A 60 18.73 7.22 11.43
C ASN A 60 18.69 5.69 11.23
N THR A 61 17.48 5.12 11.19
CA THR A 61 17.22 3.70 10.86
C THR A 61 17.10 3.56 9.35
N THR A 62 17.73 2.54 8.77
CA THR A 62 17.50 2.19 7.36
C THR A 62 16.26 1.32 7.26
N ILE A 63 15.35 1.65 6.35
CA ILE A 63 14.11 0.89 6.14
C ILE A 63 14.08 0.40 4.70
N THR A 64 13.98 -0.92 4.51
CA THR A 64 13.81 -1.53 3.19
C THR A 64 12.40 -2.08 3.06
N ILE A 65 11.65 -1.60 2.08
CA ILE A 65 10.25 -1.96 1.83
C ILE A 65 10.12 -2.56 0.43
N ASN A 66 9.43 -3.70 0.33
CA ASN A 66 8.96 -4.29 -0.92
C ASN A 66 7.59 -4.94 -0.71
N GLU A 67 7.02 -5.53 -1.78
CA GLU A 67 5.68 -6.14 -1.77
C GLU A 67 5.49 -7.26 -0.72
N THR A 68 6.57 -7.83 -0.20
CA THR A 68 6.54 -8.96 0.74
C THR A 68 7.14 -8.66 2.11
N ALA A 69 7.85 -7.53 2.25
CA ALA A 69 8.65 -7.26 3.44
C ALA A 69 8.76 -5.77 3.75
N TRP A 70 8.63 -5.43 5.03
CA TRP A 70 9.06 -4.17 5.62
C TRP A 70 10.14 -4.48 6.66
N ARG A 71 11.33 -3.91 6.50
CA ARG A 71 12.52 -4.23 7.30
C ARG A 71 13.11 -2.94 7.84
N GLU A 72 13.21 -2.80 9.14
CA GLU A 72 13.82 -1.65 9.81
C GLU A 72 15.12 -2.07 10.48
N ASP A 73 16.24 -1.58 9.97
CA ASP A 73 17.59 -1.89 10.43
C ASP A 73 18.10 -0.79 11.36
N GLY A 74 17.94 -1.01 12.66
CA GLY A 74 18.36 -0.12 13.74
C GLY A 74 18.68 -0.90 15.02
N SER A 75 18.86 -0.20 16.15
CA SER A 75 19.18 -0.83 17.44
C SER A 75 18.10 -1.81 17.93
N PHE A 76 16.87 -1.61 17.50
CA PHE A 76 15.74 -2.49 17.76
C PHE A 76 15.09 -2.84 16.41
N PRO A 77 15.61 -3.86 15.70
CA PRO A 77 15.10 -4.19 14.38
C PRO A 77 13.63 -4.63 14.42
N ASN A 78 12.88 -4.17 13.42
CA ASN A 78 11.54 -4.66 13.12
C ASN A 78 11.55 -5.38 11.77
N ARG A 79 10.82 -6.50 11.70
CA ARG A 79 10.81 -7.45 10.58
C ARG A 79 9.37 -7.89 10.35
N PHE A 80 8.76 -7.33 9.31
CA PHE A 80 7.35 -7.53 9.03
C PHE A 80 7.16 -8.21 7.67
N SER A 81 6.55 -9.39 7.66
CA SER A 81 6.06 -10.02 6.44
C SER A 81 4.78 -9.31 5.99
N ILE A 82 4.80 -8.73 4.78
CA ILE A 82 3.63 -8.02 4.24
C ILE A 82 2.61 -9.03 3.73
N LEU A 83 1.39 -8.92 4.25
CA LEU A 83 0.28 -9.80 3.92
C LEU A 83 -0.68 -9.18 2.89
N GLY A 84 -0.65 -7.85 2.78
CA GLY A 84 -1.41 -7.08 1.79
C GLY A 84 -1.32 -5.59 2.06
N PHE A 85 -1.69 -4.79 1.07
CA PHE A 85 -1.74 -3.33 1.16
C PHE A 85 -2.90 -2.78 0.32
N ASN A 86 -3.36 -1.58 0.66
CA ASN A 86 -4.37 -0.83 -0.09
C ASN A 86 -3.85 0.59 -0.31
N ASP A 87 -3.47 0.90 -1.55
CA ASP A 87 -2.90 2.20 -1.93
C ASP A 87 -3.93 3.32 -1.93
N TYR A 88 -5.21 3.00 -2.11
CA TYR A 88 -6.27 4.01 -2.02
C TYR A 88 -6.48 4.49 -0.58
N GLU A 89 -6.30 3.59 0.39
CA GLU A 89 -6.45 3.88 1.82
C GLU A 89 -5.11 4.17 2.52
N ASN A 90 -4.00 4.06 1.81
CA ASN A 90 -2.64 4.10 2.33
C ASN A 90 -2.44 3.17 3.54
N THR A 91 -2.88 1.91 3.43
CA THR A 91 -2.76 0.91 4.50
C THR A 91 -1.92 -0.30 4.09
N VAL A 92 -1.29 -0.91 5.09
CA VAL A 92 -0.53 -2.16 4.97
C VAL A 92 -0.88 -3.06 6.13
N TYR A 93 -1.06 -4.34 5.84
CA TYR A 93 -1.23 -5.38 6.85
C TYR A 93 -0.02 -6.29 6.86
N TYR A 94 0.41 -6.67 8.06
CA TYR A 94 1.62 -7.44 8.23
C TYR A 94 1.54 -8.47 9.35
N PHE A 95 2.47 -9.41 9.30
CA PHE A 95 2.82 -10.33 10.37
C PHE A 95 4.22 -10.00 10.89
N THR A 96 4.39 -10.01 12.21
CA THR A 96 5.67 -9.73 12.85
C THR A 96 6.52 -10.99 12.93
N ASP A 97 7.63 -10.98 12.20
CA ASP A 97 8.56 -12.11 12.10
C ASP A 97 9.27 -12.36 13.45
N ALA A 98 9.76 -13.59 13.64
CA ALA A 98 10.36 -14.03 14.91
C ALA A 98 11.68 -13.31 15.27
N ASP A 99 12.34 -12.68 14.30
CA ASP A 99 13.56 -11.88 14.49
C ASP A 99 13.28 -10.38 14.73
N SER A 100 12.00 -9.99 14.88
CA SER A 100 11.63 -8.65 15.36
C SER A 100 11.93 -8.47 16.85
N SER A 101 12.22 -7.24 17.24
CA SER A 101 12.50 -6.90 18.65
C SER A 101 11.27 -6.95 19.55
N PHE A 102 10.08 -6.76 18.97
CA PHE A 102 8.81 -6.65 19.70
C PHE A 102 7.70 -7.42 18.98
N ASN A 103 6.66 -7.81 19.72
CA ASN A 103 5.40 -8.36 19.20
C ASN A 103 5.54 -9.50 18.17
N GLN A 104 6.54 -10.36 18.34
CA GLN A 104 6.76 -11.54 17.49
C GLN A 104 5.50 -12.40 17.43
N GLY A 105 5.14 -12.86 16.24
CA GLY A 105 3.96 -13.70 16.03
C GLY A 105 2.62 -12.96 16.06
N LYS A 106 2.62 -11.62 16.08
CA LYS A 106 1.43 -10.79 16.02
C LYS A 106 1.15 -10.24 14.64
N TYR A 107 -0.09 -9.82 14.44
CA TYR A 107 -0.54 -9.14 13.24
C TYR A 107 -0.69 -7.64 13.51
N GLY A 108 -0.55 -6.84 12.47
CA GLY A 108 -0.67 -5.40 12.60
C GLY A 108 -1.12 -4.69 11.33
N LYS A 109 -1.32 -3.39 11.49
CA LYS A 109 -1.76 -2.47 10.45
C LYS A 109 -0.91 -1.21 10.52
N ILE A 110 -0.27 -0.87 9.40
CA ILE A 110 0.40 0.42 9.19
C ILE A 110 -0.51 1.30 8.34
N VAL A 111 -0.63 2.57 8.71
CA VAL A 111 -1.14 3.64 7.87
C VAL A 111 0.03 4.51 7.45
N TYR A 112 0.08 4.91 6.18
CA TYR A 112 1.12 5.78 5.66
C TYR A 112 0.52 6.97 4.88
N THR A 113 1.38 7.89 4.47
CA THR A 113 1.02 8.98 3.55
C THR A 113 1.65 8.73 2.20
N THR A 114 0.96 9.11 1.13
CA THR A 114 1.52 9.15 -0.21
C THR A 114 2.87 9.88 -0.23
N PRO A 115 3.95 9.26 -0.74
CA PRO A 115 5.24 9.90 -0.80
C PRO A 115 5.24 11.17 -1.67
N ILE A 116 5.70 12.29 -1.10
CA ILE A 116 5.81 13.58 -1.81
C ILE A 116 7.27 14.03 -1.73
N ASN A 117 7.89 14.28 -2.89
CA ASN A 117 9.30 14.70 -2.99
C ASN A 117 10.27 13.77 -2.23
N GLY A 118 10.00 12.46 -2.26
CA GLY A 118 10.80 11.46 -1.58
C GLY A 118 10.64 11.45 -0.06
N GLN A 119 9.66 12.14 0.52
CA GLN A 119 9.31 12.02 1.93
C GLN A 119 7.95 11.37 2.11
N ALA A 120 7.81 10.56 3.14
CA ALA A 120 6.55 9.99 3.57
C ALA A 120 6.50 9.89 5.10
N TYR A 121 5.31 9.65 5.63
CA TYR A 121 5.08 9.37 7.03
C TYR A 121 4.40 8.02 7.14
N TYR A 122 4.74 7.25 8.17
CA TYR A 122 4.03 6.01 8.47
C TYR A 122 3.80 5.87 9.95
N CYS A 123 2.83 5.02 10.30
CA CYS A 123 2.59 4.66 11.67
C CYS A 123 1.82 3.35 11.82
N GLN A 124 2.18 2.57 12.84
CA GLN A 124 1.47 1.36 13.24
C GLN A 124 0.25 1.73 14.08
N VAL A 125 -0.95 1.57 13.52
CA VAL A 125 -2.22 1.80 14.23
C VAL A 125 -2.71 0.56 14.98
N VAL A 126 -2.21 -0.62 14.60
CA VAL A 126 -2.41 -1.90 15.28
C VAL A 126 -1.07 -2.65 15.27
N PHE A 127 -0.65 -3.20 16.40
CA PHE A 127 0.68 -3.82 16.54
C PHE A 127 0.68 -5.18 17.27
N ASP A 128 -0.44 -5.62 17.84
CA ASP A 128 -0.52 -6.80 18.72
C ASP A 128 -1.73 -7.71 18.46
N ALA A 129 -2.42 -7.55 17.31
CA ALA A 129 -3.58 -8.36 16.96
C ALA A 129 -3.22 -9.85 16.90
N ALA A 130 -4.16 -10.70 17.34
CA ALA A 130 -3.98 -12.14 17.37
C ALA A 130 -4.16 -12.78 16.00
N THR A 131 -4.95 -12.17 15.12
CA THR A 131 -5.20 -12.65 13.75
C THR A 131 -5.15 -11.53 12.73
N LEU A 132 -5.04 -11.90 11.45
CA LEU A 132 -5.09 -10.94 10.34
C LEU A 132 -6.47 -10.25 10.27
N GLU A 133 -7.55 -11.01 10.48
CA GLU A 133 -8.92 -10.49 10.44
C GLU A 133 -9.14 -9.42 11.51
N GLU A 134 -8.57 -9.59 12.70
CA GLU A 134 -8.61 -8.58 13.76
C GLU A 134 -7.86 -7.30 13.35
N ALA A 135 -6.67 -7.42 12.75
CA ALA A 135 -5.92 -6.27 12.26
C ALA A 135 -6.67 -5.54 11.12
N GLN A 136 -7.31 -6.28 10.22
CA GLN A 136 -8.11 -5.74 9.11
C GLN A 136 -9.41 -5.08 9.58
N GLY A 137 -10.09 -5.70 10.55
CA GLY A 137 -11.35 -5.20 11.13
C GLY A 137 -11.18 -4.05 12.13
N SER A 138 -9.95 -3.69 12.49
CA SER A 138 -9.70 -2.60 13.42
C SER A 138 -10.17 -1.25 12.88
N THR A 139 -10.93 -0.55 13.70
CA THR A 139 -11.39 0.83 13.46
C THR A 139 -10.36 1.88 13.87
N ALA A 140 -9.17 1.47 14.31
CA ALA A 140 -8.08 2.39 14.58
C ALA A 140 -7.72 3.15 13.30
N VAL A 141 -7.81 4.48 13.38
CA VAL A 141 -7.49 5.40 12.30
C VAL A 141 -6.27 6.24 12.65
N ALA A 142 -5.51 6.60 11.63
CA ALA A 142 -4.51 7.65 11.74
C ALA A 142 -5.00 8.87 10.97
N ASN A 143 -4.80 10.06 11.53
CA ASN A 143 -5.08 11.31 10.82
C ASN A 143 -3.81 11.72 10.04
N THR A 144 -3.88 11.55 8.72
CA THR A 144 -2.79 11.84 7.78
C THR A 144 -2.78 13.28 7.25
N ASP A 145 -3.70 14.15 7.67
CA ASP A 145 -3.80 15.52 7.14
C ASP A 145 -2.67 16.42 7.63
N ASN A 146 -2.10 16.11 8.81
CA ASN A 146 -0.98 16.86 9.37
C ASN A 146 -0.03 15.97 10.19
N PRO A 147 0.63 14.99 9.57
CA PRO A 147 1.43 13.98 10.26
C PRO A 147 2.63 14.60 11.00
N LYS A 148 3.12 15.76 10.53
CA LYS A 148 4.26 16.48 11.11
C LYS A 148 3.89 17.33 12.33
N ALA A 149 2.69 17.90 12.39
CA ALA A 149 2.27 18.78 13.50
C ALA A 149 1.40 18.08 14.55
N GLY A 150 1.50 16.74 14.66
CA GLY A 150 0.78 15.97 15.68
C GLY A 150 -0.48 15.25 15.17
N GLY A 151 -0.53 14.90 13.89
CA GLY A 151 -1.50 13.93 13.38
C GLY A 151 -1.53 12.70 14.29
N SER A 152 -2.71 12.35 14.79
CA SER A 152 -2.86 11.23 15.72
C SER A 152 -2.68 9.92 14.97
N CYS A 153 -1.78 9.07 15.42
CA CYS A 153 -1.72 7.70 14.96
C CYS A 153 -2.13 6.76 16.09
N GLY A 154 -3.44 6.53 16.25
CA GLY A 154 -3.95 5.73 17.37
C GLY A 154 -3.33 6.15 18.71
N ILE A 155 -2.36 5.38 19.20
CA ILE A 155 -1.65 5.59 20.47
C ILE A 155 -0.29 6.32 20.38
N GLY A 156 0.18 6.71 19.18
CA GLY A 156 1.53 7.23 18.97
C GLY A 156 1.63 8.36 17.95
N THR A 157 2.86 8.69 17.55
CA THR A 157 3.18 9.69 16.52
C THR A 157 3.60 9.04 15.21
N PHE A 158 3.40 9.75 14.11
CA PHE A 158 3.96 9.35 12.82
C PHE A 158 5.49 9.38 12.86
N THR A 159 6.09 8.39 12.21
CA THR A 159 7.52 8.38 11.91
C THR A 159 7.74 8.95 10.53
N THR A 160 8.65 9.91 10.43
CA THR A 160 9.06 10.50 9.14
C THR A 160 10.10 9.60 8.47
N ILE A 161 9.91 9.32 7.19
CA ILE A 161 10.88 8.58 6.35
C ILE A 161 11.22 9.35 5.07
N THR A 162 12.48 9.29 4.66
CA THR A 162 12.99 9.91 3.44
C THR A 162 13.60 8.85 2.54
N LYS A 163 13.20 8.82 1.28
CA LYS A 163 13.68 7.86 0.29
C LYS A 163 15.17 8.07 0.08
N VAL A 164 15.95 7.01 0.22
CA VAL A 164 17.36 7.02 -0.12
C VAL A 164 17.43 7.00 -1.65
N GLN A 165 17.85 8.10 -2.27
CA GLN A 165 18.07 8.12 -3.72
C GLN A 165 19.25 7.20 -4.03
N GLY A 166 18.98 6.17 -4.83
CA GLY A 166 20.00 5.30 -5.41
C GLY A 166 20.57 5.86 -6.70
#